data_AF-A0A1G9TNH5-F1
#
_entry.id   AF-A0A1G9TNH5-F1
#
_cell.length_a   1.000
_cell.length_b   1.000
_cell.length_c   1.000
_cell.angle_alpha   90.00
_cell.angle_beta   90.00
_cell.angle_gamma   90.00
#
_symmetry.space_group_name_H-M   'P 1'
#
loop_
_entity.id
_entity.type
_entity.pdbx_description
1 polymer ?
#
loop_
_entity_poly.entity_id
_entity_poly.type
_entity_poly.pdbx_seq_one_letter_code
_entity_poly.pdbx_strand_id
1 'polypeptide(L)' 'MADYQWKTFWADLEPTRGSEQAGTRPVLVISSEAVNQALPIVTVLPLTTAGEERKIYPTEALLPGEK' A
#
# COMPACT_ATOMS: atom_id res chain seq x y z
N MET A 1 9.51 -19.80 -3.95
CA MET A 1 8.35 -19.06 -3.39
C MET A 1 8.55 -17.60 -3.73
N ALA A 2 7.49 -16.88 -4.07
CA ALA A 2 7.63 -15.47 -4.42
C ALA A 2 7.72 -14.63 -3.14
N ASP A 3 8.70 -13.74 -3.06
CA ASP A 3 8.78 -12.73 -2.01
C ASP A 3 7.82 -11.57 -2.35
N TYR A 4 7.05 -11.11 -1.38
CA TYR A 4 6.06 -10.05 -1.44
C TYR A 4 6.42 -8.81 -0.59
N GLN A 5 7.07 -8.98 0.56
CA GLN A 5 7.40 -7.89 1.48
C GLN A 5 8.20 -6.80 0.75
N TRP A 6 7.79 -5.55 0.95
CA TRP A 6 8.34 -4.37 0.27
C TRP A 6 8.07 -4.25 -1.22
N LYS A 7 7.26 -5.13 -1.81
CA LYS A 7 6.80 -5.00 -3.20
C LYS A 7 5.45 -4.29 -3.27
N THR A 8 5.23 -3.62 -4.39
CA THR A 8 3.98 -2.94 -4.72
C THR A 8 3.10 -3.77 -5.64
N PHE A 9 1.80 -3.79 -5.37
CA PHE A 9 0.81 -4.46 -6.20
C PHE A 9 -0.40 -3.56 -6.42
N TRP A 10 -1.14 -3.76 -7.51
CA TRP A 10 -2.48 -3.18 -7.64
C TRP A 10 -3.48 -4.04 -6.88
N ALA A 11 -4.31 -3.40 -6.05
CA ALA A 11 -5.35 -4.07 -5.28
C ALA A 11 -6.66 -3.28 -5.36
N ASP A 12 -7.79 -3.99 -5.42
CA ASP A 12 -9.12 -3.41 -5.25
C ASP A 12 -9.44 -3.34 -3.75
N LEU A 13 -9.79 -2.14 -3.27
CA LEU A 13 -10.06 -1.86 -1.86
C LEU A 13 -11.54 -1.61 -1.57
N GLU A 14 -12.43 -1.80 -2.55
CA GLU A 14 -13.88 -1.68 -2.32
C GLU A 14 -14.50 -2.96 -1.72
N PRO A 15 -15.58 -2.84 -0.92
CA PRO A 15 -16.23 -1.60 -0.49
C PRO A 15 -15.53 -0.93 0.70
N THR A 16 -15.61 0.40 0.74
CA THR A 16 -15.08 1.21 1.87
C THR A 16 -16.15 1.99 2.62
N ARG A 17 -15.81 2.46 3.83
CA ARG A 17 -16.67 3.31 4.66
C ARG A 17 -15.93 4.56 5.17
N GLY A 18 -16.55 5.72 5.01
CA GLY A 18 -16.01 6.98 5.55
C GLY A 18 -14.72 7.41 4.87
N SER A 19 -13.64 7.52 5.63
CA SER A 19 -12.32 8.01 5.15
C SER A 19 -11.29 6.89 4.92
N GLU A 20 -11.74 5.64 4.83
CA GLU A 20 -10.92 4.52 4.37
C GLU A 20 -10.40 4.78 2.94
N GLN A 21 -9.20 4.29 2.63
CA GLN A 21 -8.66 4.42 1.26
C GLN A 21 -9.38 3.45 0.31
N ALA A 22 -9.90 3.99 -0.79
CA ALA A 22 -10.92 3.35 -1.63
C ALA A 22 -10.47 3.10 -3.09
N GLY A 23 -11.21 2.31 -3.85
CA GLY A 23 -10.90 2.01 -5.26
C GLY A 23 -9.65 1.16 -5.51
N THR A 24 -9.40 0.87 -6.79
CA THR A 24 -8.22 0.09 -7.23
C THR A 24 -6.97 0.96 -7.28
N ARG A 25 -5.95 0.65 -6.47
CA ARG A 25 -4.73 1.46 -6.35
C ARG A 25 -3.49 0.64 -6.00
N PRO A 26 -2.28 1.19 -6.18
CA PRO A 26 -1.06 0.54 -5.71
C PRO A 26 -1.05 0.44 -4.18
N VAL A 27 -0.56 -0.68 -3.67
CA VAL A 27 -0.39 -0.96 -2.24
C VAL A 27 0.99 -1.55 -2.00
N LEU A 28 1.62 -1.23 -0.86
CA LEU A 28 2.90 -1.79 -0.43
C LEU A 28 2.66 -2.91 0.58
N VAL A 29 3.21 -4.11 0.35
CA VAL A 29 3.13 -5.19 1.34
C VAL A 29 4.12 -4.94 2.48
N ILE A 30 3.62 -4.89 3.72
CA ILE A 30 4.43 -4.64 4.92
C ILE A 30 4.55 -5.86 5.85
N SER A 31 3.69 -6.86 5.69
CA SER A 31 3.78 -8.11 6.46
C SER A 31 5.05 -8.89 6.09
N SER A 32 5.71 -9.47 7.09
CA SER A 32 6.92 -10.29 6.91
C SER A 32 6.63 -11.54 6.10
N GLU A 33 7.63 -12.07 5.38
CA GLU A 33 7.42 -13.30 4.60
C GLU A 33 7.04 -14.52 5.39
N ALA A 34 7.49 -14.63 6.64
CA ALA A 34 7.04 -15.70 7.51
C ALA A 34 5.51 -15.74 7.64
N VAL A 35 4.86 -14.57 7.71
CA VAL A 35 3.39 -14.45 7.74
C VAL A 35 2.79 -14.71 6.36
N ASN A 36 3.35 -14.10 5.31
CA ASN A 36 2.81 -14.20 3.96
C ASN A 36 2.86 -15.63 3.39
N GLN A 37 3.83 -16.45 3.83
CA GLN A 37 3.92 -17.86 3.43
C GLN A 37 3.09 -18.79 4.33
N ALA A 38 2.81 -18.38 5.58
CA ALA A 38 2.04 -19.18 6.53
C ALA A 38 0.53 -18.99 6.39
N LEU A 39 0.07 -17.82 5.91
CA LEU A 39 -1.34 -17.45 5.83
C LEU A 39 -1.73 -17.09 4.39
N PRO A 40 -3.00 -17.26 4.01
CA PRO A 40 -3.51 -16.86 2.70
C PRO A 40 -3.80 -15.35 2.60
N ILE A 41 -3.16 -14.52 3.44
CA ILE A 41 -3.40 -13.07 3.52
C ILE A 41 -2.08 -12.30 3.62
N VAL A 42 -2.10 -11.03 3.20
CA VAL A 42 -1.01 -10.07 3.38
C VAL A 42 -1.54 -8.79 4.02
N THR A 43 -0.68 -8.06 4.74
CA THR A 43 -0.98 -6.73 5.27
C THR A 43 -0.33 -5.67 4.40
N VAL A 44 -1.10 -4.67 3.98
CA VAL A 44 -0.66 -3.67 3.01
C VAL A 44 -0.85 -2.23 3.49
N LEU A 45 -0.04 -1.31 2.98
CA LEU A 45 -0.23 0.13 3.07
C LEU A 45 -0.71 0.67 1.70
N PRO A 46 -1.90 1.27 1.60
CA PRO A 46 -2.36 1.89 0.36
C PRO A 46 -1.50 3.09 -0.02
N LEU A 47 -1.11 3.17 -1.29
CA LEU A 47 -0.38 4.31 -1.85
C LEU A 47 -1.34 5.26 -2.57
N THR A 48 -0.97 6.53 -2.59
CA THR A 48 -1.72 7.58 -3.27
C THR A 48 -0.73 8.59 -3.87
N THR A 49 -1.14 9.30 -4.91
CA THR A 49 -0.32 10.35 -5.48
C THR A 49 -0.32 11.58 -4.55
N ALA A 50 0.86 12.15 -4.34
CA ALA A 50 0.98 13.47 -3.73
C ALA A 50 0.87 14.52 -4.85
N GLY A 51 -0.11 15.41 -4.78
CA GLY A 51 -0.14 16.60 -5.63
C GLY A 51 1.04 17.53 -5.30
N GLU A 52 1.39 18.43 -6.22
CA GLU A 52 2.59 19.27 -6.13
C GLU A 52 2.72 20.08 -4.84
N GLU A 53 1.59 20.50 -4.25
CA GLU A 53 1.54 21.31 -3.02
C GLU A 53 1.07 20.54 -1.78
N ARG A 54 1.05 19.20 -1.81
CA ARG A 54 0.52 18.42 -0.69
C ARG A 54 1.47 18.46 0.51
N LYS A 55 0.95 18.92 1.64
CA LYS A 55 1.61 18.77 2.95
C LYS A 55 1.76 17.28 3.28
N ILE A 56 3.01 16.86 3.47
CA ILE A 56 3.34 15.51 3.95
C ILE A 56 3.19 15.50 5.48
N TYR A 57 2.35 14.60 5.99
CA TYR A 57 2.15 14.43 7.43
C TYR A 57 3.22 13.52 8.06
N PRO A 58 3.45 13.58 9.39
CA PRO A 58 4.44 12.72 10.05
C PRO A 58 4.21 11.21 9.90
N THR A 59 2.99 10.80 9.54
CA THR A 59 2.60 9.40 9.31
C THR A 59 2.70 8.98 7.84
N GLU A 60 3.19 9.87 6.97
CA GLU A 60 3.31 9.63 5.53
C GLU A 60 4.79 9.58 5.14
N ALA A 61 5.12 8.72 4.18
CA ALA A 61 6.42 8.69 3.54
C ALA A 61 6.26 9.11 2.07
N LEU A 62 6.99 10.15 1.65
CA LEU A 62 7.03 10.54 0.25
C LEU A 62 7.86 9.51 -0.52
N LEU A 63 7.23 8.83 -1.47
CA LEU A 63 7.93 7.98 -2.42
C LEU A 63 8.38 8.85 -3.60
N PRO A 64 9.64 8.74 -4.04
CA PRO A 64 10.06 9.37 -5.28
C PRO A 64 9.25 8.73 -6.41
N GLY A 65 8.65 9.57 -7.28
CA GLY A 65 8.10 9.05 -8.53
C GLY A 65 9.23 8.48 -9.37
N GLU A 66 9.07 7.28 -9.90
CA GLU A 66 9.90 6.85 -11.02
C GLU A 66 9.62 7.78 -12.20
N LYS A 67 10.69 8.32 -12.81
CA LYS A 67 10.60 9.09 -14.04
C LYS A 67 10.29 8.19 -15.23
#